data_AF-A0A968GNU7-F1
#
_entry.id   AF-A0A968GNU7-F1
#
_cell.length_a   1.000
_cell.length_b   1.000
_cell.length_c   1.000
_cell.angle_alpha   90.00
_cell.angle_beta   90.00
_cell.angle_gamma   90.00
#
_symmetry.space_group_name_H-M   'P 1'
#
loop_
_entity.id
_entity.type
_entity.pdbx_description
1 polymer ?
#
loop_
_entity_poly.entity_id
_entity_poly.type
_entity_poly.pdbx_seq_one_letter_code
_entity_poly.pdbx_strand_id
1 'polypeptide(L)'
;MTNVRFVYMYRDASNYKQHGEVILPNETLLTVEEVDKQIRSVLSDGLFFIARQVQIEERFFDVVSEDDHPWHEYVSVEATTDPTFDPVPEEKRDITIFLQELEQAHRSGWDERQVREDINQQIEKERQALKRWLDSIPSDGEAPSNEDSKPVSDVKSQYGDENEDPV
;
A
#
# COMPACT_ATOMS: atom_id res chain seq x y z
N MET A 1 26.46 7.83 9.11
CA MET A 1 25.62 6.66 9.47
C MET A 1 24.76 6.35 8.26
N THR A 2 24.54 5.07 8.00
CA THR A 2 23.81 4.60 6.82
C THR A 2 22.43 4.18 7.28
N ASN A 3 21.40 4.73 6.66
CA ASN A 3 20.01 4.37 6.91
C ASN A 3 19.66 3.08 6.17
N VAL A 4 18.53 2.47 6.53
CA VAL A 4 17.99 1.30 5.84
C VAL A 4 16.75 1.73 5.07
N ARG A 5 16.74 1.49 3.76
CA ARG A 5 15.55 1.61 2.91
C ARG A 5 14.85 0.27 2.87
N PHE A 6 13.56 0.26 3.23
CA PHE A 6 12.64 -0.85 3.04
C PHE A 6 11.73 -0.54 1.87
N VAL A 7 11.79 -1.36 0.82
CA VAL A 7 10.99 -1.21 -0.40
C VAL A 7 9.92 -2.28 -0.42
N TYR A 8 8.70 -1.87 -0.74
CA TYR A 8 7.54 -2.73 -0.83
C TYR A 8 6.62 -2.29 -1.96
N MET A 9 5.61 -3.11 -2.26
CA MET A 9 4.59 -2.75 -3.23
C MET A 9 3.22 -3.28 -2.80
N TYR A 10 2.20 -2.60 -3.28
CA TYR A 10 0.86 -3.15 -3.39
C TYR A 10 0.64 -3.66 -4.81
N ARG A 11 -0.06 -4.79 -4.94
CA ARG A 11 -0.48 -5.37 -6.22
C ARG A 11 -1.93 -5.82 -6.10
N ASP A 12 -2.79 -5.43 -7.05
CA ASP A 12 -4.17 -5.91 -7.09
C ASP A 12 -4.30 -7.26 -7.83
N ALA A 13 -5.47 -7.89 -7.78
CA ALA A 13 -5.72 -9.15 -8.50
C ALA A 13 -5.62 -9.03 -10.04
N SER A 14 -5.65 -7.79 -10.56
CA SER A 14 -5.44 -7.44 -11.96
C SER A 14 -3.98 -7.11 -12.31
N ASN A 15 -3.04 -7.33 -11.37
CA ASN A 15 -1.59 -7.15 -11.51
C ASN A 15 -1.10 -5.70 -11.68
N TYR A 16 -1.94 -4.70 -11.42
CA TYR A 16 -1.50 -3.30 -11.29
C TYR A 16 -0.69 -3.14 -10.01
N LYS A 17 0.35 -2.28 -10.04
CA LYS A 17 1.30 -2.13 -8.94
C LYS A 17 1.40 -0.69 -8.47
N GLN A 18 1.61 -0.53 -7.17
CA GLN A 18 2.01 0.74 -6.55
C GLN A 18 3.19 0.47 -5.61
N HIS A 19 4.30 1.15 -5.84
CA HIS A 19 5.50 1.00 -5.01
C HIS A 19 5.46 1.96 -3.83
N GLY A 20 6.02 1.52 -2.70
CA GLY A 20 6.24 2.34 -1.52
C GLY A 20 7.63 2.09 -0.94
N GLU A 21 8.10 3.04 -0.15
CA GLU A 21 9.36 2.91 0.58
C GLU A 21 9.27 3.54 1.97
N VAL A 22 10.12 3.06 2.87
CA VAL A 22 10.38 3.67 4.17
C VAL A 22 11.90 3.68 4.37
N ILE A 23 12.46 4.82 4.80
CA ILE A 23 13.88 4.99 5.09
C ILE A 23 14.05 5.23 6.59
N LEU A 24 14.59 4.24 7.28
CA LEU A 24 14.71 4.20 8.73
C LEU A 24 16.16 4.44 9.17
N PRO A 25 16.40 5.14 10.29
CA PRO A 25 17.67 5.10 11.00
C PRO A 25 18.13 3.66 11.26
N ASN A 26 19.45 3.45 11.30
CA ASN A 26 20.08 2.20 11.69
C ASN A 26 21.14 2.46 12.76
N GLU A 27 20.67 2.82 13.96
CA GLU A 27 21.53 3.17 15.10
C GLU A 27 22.30 1.97 15.63
N THR A 28 21.74 0.77 15.45
CA THR A 28 22.35 -0.50 15.87
C THR A 28 23.34 -1.09 14.86
N LEU A 29 23.47 -0.46 13.69
CA LEU A 29 24.40 -0.85 12.62
C LEU A 29 24.18 -2.30 12.12
N LEU A 30 22.93 -2.76 12.07
CA LEU A 30 22.59 -4.05 11.48
C LEU A 30 23.00 -4.08 10.01
N THR A 31 23.47 -5.24 9.53
CA THR A 31 23.75 -5.39 8.10
C THR A 31 22.45 -5.54 7.32
N VAL A 32 22.49 -5.22 6.01
CA VAL A 32 21.34 -5.37 5.13
C VAL A 32 20.87 -6.83 5.09
N GLU A 33 21.80 -7.78 5.12
CA GLU A 33 21.50 -9.21 5.13
C GLU A 33 20.82 -9.66 6.43
N GLU A 34 21.22 -9.10 7.58
CA GLU A 34 20.57 -9.38 8.86
C GLU A 34 19.15 -8.84 8.91
N VAL A 35 18.93 -7.66 8.34
CA VAL A 35 17.60 -7.03 8.23
C VAL A 35 16.72 -7.83 7.26
N ASP A 36 17.20 -8.13 6.04
CA ASP A 36 16.45 -8.90 5.02
C ASP A 36 16.00 -10.26 5.59
N LYS A 37 16.94 -10.97 6.23
CA LYS A 37 16.65 -12.28 6.83
C LYS A 37 15.60 -12.20 7.93
N GLN A 38 15.67 -11.19 8.80
CA GLN A 38 14.70 -11.01 9.87
C GLN A 38 13.31 -10.69 9.30
N ILE A 39 13.22 -9.74 8.37
CA ILE A 39 11.98 -9.40 7.68
C ILE A 39 11.37 -10.65 7.07
N ARG A 40 12.08 -11.35 6.18
CA ARG A 40 11.57 -12.56 5.51
C ARG A 40 11.14 -13.66 6.48
N SER A 41 11.73 -13.72 7.68
CA SER A 41 11.34 -14.72 8.68
C SER A 41 9.98 -14.44 9.35
N VAL A 42 9.50 -13.20 9.29
CA VAL A 42 8.23 -12.77 9.93
C VAL A 42 7.15 -12.37 8.91
N LEU A 43 7.46 -12.27 7.63
CA LEU A 43 6.43 -12.11 6.60
C LEU A 43 5.63 -13.40 6.37
N SER A 44 4.37 -13.27 5.98
CA SER A 44 3.58 -14.41 5.50
C SER A 44 4.19 -14.96 4.21
N ASP A 45 4.46 -16.27 4.19
CA ASP A 45 5.23 -16.96 3.13
C ASP A 45 6.57 -16.29 2.77
N GLY A 46 7.13 -15.52 3.70
CA GLY A 46 8.38 -14.78 3.50
C GLY A 46 8.30 -13.60 2.54
N LEU A 47 7.09 -13.19 2.12
CA LEU A 47 6.89 -12.14 1.13
C LEU A 47 5.77 -11.16 1.48
N PHE A 48 4.69 -11.62 2.11
CA PHE A 48 3.46 -10.84 2.26
C PHE A 48 3.28 -10.29 3.68
N PHE A 49 2.73 -9.08 3.77
CA PHE A 49 2.36 -8.43 5.03
C PHE A 49 1.19 -7.47 4.84
N ILE A 50 0.66 -6.92 5.93
CA ILE A 50 -0.39 -5.88 5.90
C ILE A 50 0.22 -4.56 6.38
N ALA A 51 0.39 -3.60 5.46
CA ALA A 51 1.08 -2.33 5.70
C ALA A 51 0.56 -1.57 6.93
N ARG A 52 -0.76 -1.52 7.10
CA ARG A 52 -1.41 -0.87 8.25
C ARG A 52 -0.98 -1.44 9.60
N GLN A 53 -0.72 -2.75 9.68
CA GLN A 53 -0.37 -3.42 10.92
C GLN A 53 1.07 -3.16 11.37
N VAL A 54 1.90 -2.64 10.46
CA VAL A 54 3.29 -2.23 10.73
C VAL A 54 3.47 -0.71 10.58
N GLN A 55 2.35 0.04 10.57
CA GLN A 55 2.33 1.50 10.48
C GLN A 55 3.15 2.04 9.31
N ILE A 56 2.96 1.50 8.12
CA ILE A 56 3.46 2.10 6.87
C ILE A 56 2.28 2.38 5.93
N GLU A 57 2.52 3.18 4.90
CA GLU A 57 1.45 3.63 3.99
C GLU A 57 0.83 2.45 3.25
N GLU A 58 -0.49 2.37 3.24
CA GLU A 58 -1.22 1.43 2.38
C GLU A 58 -1.20 1.99 0.96
N ARG A 59 -0.48 1.35 0.05
CA ARG A 59 -0.26 1.84 -1.32
C ARG A 59 -1.42 1.48 -2.25
N PHE A 60 -2.65 1.54 -1.76
CA PHE A 60 -3.84 1.29 -2.57
C PHE A 60 -4.02 2.34 -3.67
N PHE A 61 -4.78 1.97 -4.70
CA PHE A 61 -5.18 2.93 -5.74
C PHE A 61 -6.28 3.86 -5.22
N ASP A 62 -6.36 5.06 -5.79
CA ASP A 62 -7.42 6.03 -5.46
C ASP A 62 -8.84 5.48 -5.67
N VAL A 63 -8.98 4.56 -6.62
CA VAL A 63 -10.24 3.87 -6.92
C VAL A 63 -10.14 2.44 -6.42
N VAL A 64 -10.97 2.11 -5.44
CA VAL A 64 -11.03 0.78 -4.84
C VAL A 64 -11.98 -0.11 -5.65
N SER A 65 -11.60 -1.36 -5.84
CA SER A 65 -12.26 -2.35 -6.67
C SER A 65 -12.33 -3.71 -5.98
N GLU A 66 -13.12 -4.63 -6.55
CA GLU A 66 -13.22 -6.01 -6.02
C GLU A 66 -11.91 -6.80 -6.15
N ASP A 67 -10.98 -6.31 -6.99
CA ASP A 67 -9.65 -6.88 -7.16
C ASP A 67 -8.71 -6.51 -6.01
N ASP A 68 -9.10 -5.56 -5.16
CA ASP A 68 -8.25 -5.07 -4.07
C ASP A 68 -8.25 -6.00 -2.86
N HIS A 69 -7.08 -6.11 -2.23
CA HIS A 69 -6.87 -6.98 -1.07
C HIS A 69 -5.91 -6.37 -0.04
N PRO A 70 -5.89 -6.84 1.21
CA PRO A 70 -5.06 -6.22 2.26
C PRO A 70 -3.55 -6.37 2.10
N TRP A 71 -3.11 -7.37 1.32
CA TRP A 71 -1.72 -7.79 1.27
C TRP A 71 -0.84 -6.85 0.46
N HIS A 72 0.32 -6.56 1.04
CA HIS A 72 1.46 -5.90 0.42
C HIS A 72 2.62 -6.88 0.31
N GLU A 73 3.50 -6.62 -0.64
CA GLU A 73 4.64 -7.46 -0.97
C GLU A 73 5.94 -6.76 -0.63
N TYR A 74 6.80 -7.49 0.06
CA TYR A 74 8.17 -7.07 0.28
C TYR A 74 8.98 -7.19 -1.01
N VAL A 75 9.74 -6.15 -1.33
CA VAL A 75 10.60 -6.11 -2.53
C VAL A 75 12.07 -6.28 -2.13
N SER A 76 12.60 -5.36 -1.33
CA SER A 76 14.01 -5.37 -0.92
C SER A 76 14.27 -4.52 0.32
N VAL A 77 15.43 -4.75 0.95
CA VAL A 77 16.07 -3.79 1.85
C VAL A 77 17.45 -3.42 1.35
N GLU A 78 17.81 -2.17 1.55
CA GLU A 78 19.07 -1.61 1.06
C GLU A 78 19.67 -0.64 2.07
N ALA A 79 21.00 -0.58 2.10
CA ALA A 79 21.74 0.46 2.79
C ALA A 79 21.68 1.76 1.97
N THR A 80 21.32 2.88 2.59
CA THR A 80 21.22 4.18 1.90
C THR A 80 21.77 5.35 2.74
N THR A 81 22.19 6.42 2.07
CA THR A 81 22.56 7.69 2.71
C THR A 81 21.44 8.74 2.64
N ASP A 82 20.30 8.39 2.05
CA ASP A 82 19.17 9.30 1.91
C ASP A 82 18.57 9.69 3.28
N PRO A 83 17.91 10.86 3.37
CA PRO A 83 17.21 11.26 4.59
C PRO A 83 16.18 10.23 5.03
N THR A 84 15.96 10.13 6.34
CA THR A 84 14.90 9.28 6.90
C THR A 84 13.54 9.69 6.36
N PHE A 85 12.71 8.72 5.98
CA PHE A 85 11.38 8.91 5.44
C PHE A 85 10.46 7.83 6.00
N ASP A 86 9.57 8.22 6.90
CA ASP A 86 8.60 7.32 7.51
C ASP A 86 7.34 8.14 7.83
N PRO A 87 6.44 8.28 6.85
CA PRO A 87 5.40 9.32 6.91
C PRO A 87 4.19 8.95 7.77
N VAL A 88 4.05 7.68 8.17
CA VAL A 88 2.85 7.20 8.86
C VAL A 88 2.94 7.37 10.38
N PRO A 89 4.00 6.94 11.07
CA PRO A 89 4.16 7.23 12.49
C PRO A 89 4.45 8.72 12.74
N GLU A 90 3.87 9.30 13.79
CA GLU A 90 4.16 10.68 14.20
C GLU A 90 5.59 10.81 14.76
N GLU A 91 6.05 9.77 15.46
CA GLU A 91 7.38 9.71 16.04
C GLU A 91 8.35 8.95 15.14
N LYS A 92 9.57 9.46 15.04
CA LYS A 92 10.63 8.75 14.31
C LYS A 92 10.98 7.45 15.02
N ARG A 93 11.05 6.36 14.28
CA ARG A 93 11.46 5.04 14.77
C ARG A 93 12.72 4.55 14.05
N ASP A 94 13.51 3.73 14.74
CA ASP A 94 14.69 3.04 14.20
C ASP A 94 14.29 1.72 13.52
N ILE A 95 15.15 1.19 12.64
CA ILE A 95 14.94 -0.11 11.99
C ILE A 95 14.62 -1.23 12.98
N THR A 96 15.20 -1.21 14.18
CA THR A 96 14.93 -2.22 15.21
C THR A 96 13.51 -2.17 15.75
N ILE A 97 12.92 -0.98 15.86
CA ILE A 97 11.51 -0.81 16.26
C ILE A 97 10.60 -1.34 15.15
N PHE A 98 10.90 -1.00 13.89
CA PHE A 98 10.14 -1.50 12.75
C PHE A 98 10.16 -3.04 12.66
N LEU A 99 11.32 -3.67 12.92
CA LEU A 99 11.43 -5.14 12.99
C LEU A 99 10.58 -5.74 14.11
N GLN A 100 10.47 -5.07 15.27
CA GLN A 100 9.61 -5.51 16.37
C GLN A 100 8.13 -5.41 16.01
N GLU A 101 7.72 -4.36 15.29
CA GLU A 101 6.34 -4.19 14.82
C GLU A 101 5.97 -5.27 13.79
N LEU A 102 6.87 -5.58 12.86
CA LEU A 102 6.74 -6.70 11.93
C LEU A 102 6.58 -8.04 12.68
N GLU A 103 7.43 -8.30 13.68
CA GLU A 103 7.34 -9.51 14.50
C GLU A 103 6.03 -9.58 15.29
N GLN A 104 5.58 -8.45 15.84
CA GLN A 104 4.32 -8.38 16.57
C GLN A 104 3.12 -8.66 15.66
N ALA A 105 3.10 -8.08 14.46
CA ALA A 105 2.05 -8.31 13.46
C ALA A 105 2.05 -9.76 12.95
N HIS A 106 3.24 -10.36 12.78
CA HIS A 106 3.36 -11.79 12.48
C HIS A 106 2.74 -12.66 13.58
N ARG A 107 3.07 -12.38 14.84
CA ARG A 107 2.55 -13.13 15.99
C ARG A 107 1.05 -12.97 16.21
N SER A 108 0.48 -11.83 15.80
CA SER A 108 -0.97 -11.62 15.83
C SER A 108 -1.70 -12.28 14.64
N GLY A 109 -0.94 -12.78 13.65
CA GLY A 109 -1.45 -13.62 12.57
C GLY A 109 -1.98 -12.88 11.35
N TRP A 110 -1.51 -11.64 11.09
CA TRP A 110 -1.94 -10.79 9.97
C TRP A 110 -3.47 -10.67 9.82
N ASP A 111 -4.07 -9.69 10.49
CA ASP A 111 -5.54 -9.53 10.52
C ASP A 111 -6.06 -8.75 9.31
N GLU A 112 -6.59 -9.49 8.33
CA GLU A 112 -7.17 -8.94 7.10
C GLU A 112 -8.54 -8.27 7.29
N ARG A 113 -9.26 -8.56 8.38
CA ARG A 113 -10.70 -8.29 8.49
C ARG A 113 -11.03 -6.81 8.35
N GLN A 114 -10.33 -5.95 9.09
CA GLN A 114 -10.59 -4.51 9.09
C GLN A 114 -10.32 -3.89 7.71
N VAL A 115 -9.22 -4.27 7.07
CA VAL A 115 -8.86 -3.75 5.75
C VAL A 115 -9.87 -4.20 4.70
N ARG A 116 -10.33 -5.45 4.75
CA ARG A 116 -11.39 -5.96 3.86
C ARG A 116 -12.73 -5.25 4.09
N GLU A 117 -13.10 -5.01 5.35
CA GLU A 117 -14.31 -4.27 5.69
C GLU A 117 -14.26 -2.83 5.14
N ASP A 118 -13.12 -2.15 5.29
CA ASP A 118 -12.91 -0.79 4.76
C ASP A 118 -12.99 -0.75 3.23
N ILE A 119 -12.33 -1.70 2.53
CA ILE A 119 -12.43 -1.87 1.07
C ILE A 119 -13.88 -2.03 0.63
N ASN A 120 -14.63 -2.94 1.26
CA ASN A 120 -16.02 -3.20 0.92
C ASN A 120 -16.92 -1.97 1.16
N GLN A 121 -16.71 -1.25 2.25
CA GLN A 121 -17.45 -0.03 2.55
C GLN A 121 -17.18 1.07 1.51
N GLN A 122 -15.93 1.21 1.07
CA GLN A 122 -15.56 2.19 0.06
C GLN A 122 -16.18 1.85 -1.30
N ILE A 123 -16.12 0.58 -1.73
CA ILE A 123 -16.78 0.11 -2.97
C ILE A 123 -18.29 0.38 -2.93
N GLU A 124 -18.95 0.08 -1.82
CA GLU A 124 -20.39 0.32 -1.69
C GLU A 124 -20.73 1.81 -1.73
N LYS A 125 -19.91 2.65 -1.10
CA LYS A 125 -20.06 4.12 -1.13
C LYS A 125 -19.94 4.65 -2.56
N GLU A 126 -18.96 4.18 -3.33
CA GLU A 126 -18.77 4.56 -4.73
C GLU A 126 -19.92 4.07 -5.62
N ARG A 127 -20.41 2.84 -5.41
CA ARG A 127 -21.60 2.32 -6.10
C ARG A 127 -22.84 3.17 -5.84
N GLN A 128 -23.07 3.58 -4.60
CA GLN A 128 -24.18 4.45 -4.25
C GLN A 128 -24.04 5.85 -4.86
N ALA A 129 -22.84 6.41 -4.87
CA ALA A 129 -22.56 7.71 -5.50
C ALA A 129 -22.82 7.65 -7.01
N LEU A 130 -22.33 6.61 -7.69
CA LEU A 130 -22.57 6.40 -9.12
C LEU A 130 -24.06 6.22 -9.43
N LYS A 131 -24.79 5.45 -8.61
CA LYS A 131 -26.23 5.29 -8.79
C LYS A 131 -26.97 6.62 -8.67
N ARG A 132 -26.66 7.41 -7.63
CA ARG A 132 -27.27 8.75 -7.45
C ARG A 132 -26.95 9.69 -8.62
N TRP A 133 -25.72 9.63 -9.12
CA TRP A 133 -25.32 10.40 -10.29
C TRP A 133 -26.10 9.96 -11.53
N LEU A 134 -26.21 8.65 -11.82
CA LEU A 134 -26.99 8.13 -12.95
C LEU A 134 -28.47 8.50 -12.86
N ASP A 135 -29.08 8.40 -11.68
CA ASP A 135 -30.49 8.77 -11.44
C ASP A 135 -30.72 10.29 -11.62
N SER A 136 -29.67 11.11 -11.54
CA SER A 136 -29.75 12.57 -11.74
C SER A 136 -29.66 13.00 -13.21
N ILE A 137 -29.30 12.09 -14.13
CA ILE A 137 -29.14 12.41 -15.56
C ILE A 137 -30.53 12.49 -16.21
N PRO A 138 -30.89 13.62 -16.85
CA PRO A 138 -32.16 13.76 -17.55
C PRO A 138 -32.32 12.75 -18.70
N SER A 139 -33.54 12.26 -18.89
CA SER A 139 -33.92 11.31 -19.97
C SER A 139 -33.61 11.80 -21.39
N ASP A 140 -33.37 13.10 -21.57
CA ASP A 140 -33.23 13.73 -22.88
C ASP A 140 -31.76 13.79 -23.37
N GLY A 141 -30.82 13.18 -22.64
CA GLY A 141 -29.45 12.96 -23.11
C GLY A 141 -28.49 14.15 -22.99
N GLU A 142 -28.91 15.25 -22.35
CA GLU A 142 -27.98 16.32 -21.97
C GLU A 142 -27.21 15.92 -20.71
N ALA A 143 -25.91 15.64 -20.89
CA ALA A 143 -24.99 15.42 -19.79
C ALA A 143 -24.93 16.68 -18.89
N PRO A 144 -24.91 16.54 -17.55
CA PRO A 144 -24.84 17.68 -16.64
C PRO A 144 -23.56 18.49 -16.89
N SER A 145 -23.70 19.82 -16.89
CA SER A 145 -22.62 20.76 -17.20
C SER A 145 -21.49 20.72 -16.16
N ASN A 146 -20.34 20.15 -16.53
CA ASN A 146 -18.94 20.33 -16.07
C ASN A 146 -18.57 20.58 -14.59
N GLU A 147 -19.48 20.73 -13.64
CA GLU A 147 -19.17 20.71 -12.19
C GLU A 147 -19.44 19.32 -11.56
N ASP A 148 -20.27 18.49 -12.20
CA ASP A 148 -20.58 17.11 -11.79
C ASP A 148 -19.88 16.09 -12.70
N SER A 149 -18.56 16.03 -12.60
CA SER A 149 -17.80 14.94 -13.23
C SER A 149 -18.30 13.58 -12.71
N LYS A 150 -18.40 12.58 -13.60
CA LYS A 150 -18.77 11.20 -13.23
C LYS A 150 -17.95 10.76 -12.02
N PRO A 151 -18.55 10.13 -10.98
CA PRO A 151 -17.78 9.58 -9.88
C PRO A 151 -16.75 8.60 -10.46
N VAL A 152 -15.49 8.83 -10.06
CA VAL A 152 -14.26 8.34 -10.69
C VAL A 152 -14.33 6.83 -10.94
N SER A 153 -14.63 6.42 -12.17
CA SER A 153 -14.74 5.00 -12.54
C SER A 153 -13.60 4.50 -13.44
N ASP A 154 -12.70 5.36 -13.91
CA ASP A 154 -11.76 5.01 -14.98
C ASP A 154 -10.39 5.69 -14.84
N VAL A 155 -9.64 5.37 -13.76
CA VAL A 155 -8.26 5.86 -13.57
C VAL A 155 -7.19 4.77 -13.75
N LYS A 156 -7.56 3.48 -13.87
CA LYS A 156 -6.59 2.39 -14.08
C LYS A 156 -5.79 2.47 -15.41
N SER A 157 -6.04 3.47 -16.26
CA SER A 157 -5.28 3.72 -17.49
C SER A 157 -4.04 4.61 -17.32
N GLN A 158 -3.77 5.22 -16.15
CA GLN A 158 -2.67 6.19 -16.00
C GLN A 158 -1.43 5.71 -15.24
N TYR A 159 -1.40 4.46 -14.74
CA TYR A 159 -0.27 3.91 -13.99
C TYR A 159 0.36 2.65 -14.63
N GLY A 160 0.16 2.47 -15.95
CA GLY A 160 0.86 1.45 -16.73
C GLY A 160 2.12 2.04 -17.38
N ASP A 161 3.20 1.25 -17.38
CA ASP A 161 4.58 1.56 -17.79
C ASP A 161 5.37 2.40 -16.76
N GLU A 162 6.54 2.02 -16.24
CA GLU A 162 7.65 1.22 -16.80
C GLU A 162 8.43 0.57 -15.64
N ASN A 163 8.83 -0.69 -15.77
CA ASN A 163 10.14 -1.22 -15.37
C ASN A 163 10.22 -2.68 -15.81
N GLU A 164 10.83 -2.88 -16.98
CA GLU A 164 11.22 -4.19 -17.48
C GLU A 164 12.19 -4.84 -16.47
N ASP A 165 11.87 -6.06 -16.02
CA ASP A 165 12.82 -6.89 -15.28
C ASP A 165 14.05 -7.16 -16.17
N PRO A 166 15.28 -6.85 -15.76
CA PRO A 166 16.44 -7.29 -16.51
C PRO A 166 16.64 -8.80 -16.32
N VAL A 167 16.78 -9.48 -17.46
CA VAL A 167 17.05 -10.93 -17.65
C VAL A 167 18.31 -11.40 -16.93
#